data_AF-A0A352HPT9-F1
#
_entry.id   AF-A0A352HPT9-F1
#
_cell.length_a   1.000
_cell.length_b   1.000
_cell.length_c   1.000
_cell.angle_alpha   90.00
_cell.angle_beta   90.00
_cell.angle_gamma   90.00
#
_symmetry.space_group_name_H-M   'P 1'
#
loop_
_entity.id
_entity.type
_entity.pdbx_description
1 polymer ?
#
loop_
_entity_poly.entity_id
_entity_poly.type
_entity_poly.pdbx_seq_one_letter_code
_entity_poly.pdbx_strand_id
1 'polypeptide(L)'
;MISFAYPYFLLLLLLVPAFALVYLWNRMRRNKGLRTFGNLGVLQPLMPWVSPYKGPVKISIELAALAFLIIALARPWGGVKDEKN
;
A
#
# COMPACT_ATOMS: atom_id res chain seq x y z
N MET A 1 -3.93 -9.53 25.71
CA MET A 1 -4.38 -10.00 24.39
C MET A 1 -5.16 -8.86 23.76
N ILE A 2 -4.74 -8.40 22.58
CA ILE A 2 -5.50 -7.40 21.82
C ILE A 2 -6.68 -8.15 21.21
N SER A 3 -7.89 -7.80 21.64
CA SER A 3 -9.12 -8.34 21.09
C SER A 3 -9.71 -7.32 20.13
N PHE A 4 -10.52 -7.80 19.19
CA PHE A 4 -11.24 -6.96 18.24
C PHE A 4 -12.74 -7.19 18.42
N ALA A 5 -13.55 -6.13 18.42
CA ALA A 5 -15.00 -6.30 18.50
C ALA A 5 -15.55 -6.92 17.21
N TYR A 6 -14.89 -6.62 16.08
CA TYR A 6 -15.27 -7.09 14.75
C TYR A 6 -14.05 -7.64 14.00
N PRO A 7 -13.57 -8.85 14.37
CA PRO A 7 -12.35 -9.42 13.77
C PRO A 7 -12.47 -9.67 12.26
N TYR A 8 -13.68 -9.86 11.73
CA TYR A 8 -13.91 -10.07 10.30
C TYR A 8 -13.41 -8.91 9.43
N PHE A 9 -13.43 -7.67 9.93
CA PHE A 9 -12.92 -6.52 9.17
C PHE A 9 -11.40 -6.58 8.94
N LEU A 10 -10.65 -7.36 9.71
CA LEU A 10 -9.22 -7.59 9.46
C LEU A 10 -8.96 -8.30 8.13
N LEU A 11 -9.95 -9.02 7.56
CA LEU A 11 -9.83 -9.57 6.21
C LEU A 11 -9.67 -8.48 5.15
N LEU A 12 -10.18 -7.27 5.39
CA LEU A 12 -9.97 -6.13 4.48
C LEU A 12 -8.49 -5.74 4.39
N LEU A 13 -7.66 -6.15 5.36
CA LEU A 13 -6.21 -5.89 5.30
C LEU A 13 -5.56 -6.57 4.08
N LEU A 14 -6.17 -7.61 3.50
CA LEU A 14 -5.74 -8.19 2.21
C LEU A 14 -5.82 -7.21 1.04
N LEU A 15 -6.62 -6.14 1.14
CA LEU A 15 -6.65 -5.09 0.13
C LEU A 15 -5.32 -4.33 0.05
N VAL A 16 -4.60 -4.20 1.17
CA VAL A 16 -3.31 -3.51 1.23
C VAL A 16 -2.26 -4.17 0.31
N PRO A 17 -1.94 -5.48 0.45
CA PRO A 17 -1.04 -6.14 -0.47
C PRO A 17 -1.62 -6.26 -1.88
N ALA A 18 -2.94 -6.39 -2.05
CA ALA A 18 -3.55 -6.41 -3.37
C ALA A 18 -3.29 -5.11 -4.15
N PHE A 19 -3.50 -3.94 -3.53
CA PHE A 19 -3.18 -2.65 -4.14
C PHE A 19 -1.68 -2.43 -4.33
N ALA A 20 -0.85 -2.89 -3.39
CA ALA A 20 0.60 -2.85 -3.54
C ALA A 20 1.08 -3.65 -4.78
N LEU A 21 0.52 -4.84 -5.00
CA LEU A 21 0.85 -5.68 -6.16
C LEU A 21 0.42 -5.03 -7.48
N VAL A 22 -0.78 -4.45 -7.54
CA VAL A 22 -1.25 -3.71 -8.73
C VAL A 22 -0.33 -2.52 -9.03
N TYR A 23 0.08 -1.78 -7.99
CA TYR A 23 1.03 -0.69 -8.14
C TYR A 23 2.39 -1.17 -8.67
N LEU A 24 2.95 -2.24 -8.09
CA LEU A 24 4.22 -2.84 -8.53
C LEU A 24 4.13 -3.30 -9.98
N TRP A 25 3.05 -3.97 -10.36
CA TRP A 25 2.79 -4.40 -11.73
C TRP A 25 2.83 -3.23 -12.71
N ASN A 26 2.09 -2.15 -12.41
CA ASN A 26 2.08 -0.94 -13.24
C ASN A 26 3.47 -0.28 -13.30
N ARG A 27 4.21 -0.26 -12.18
CA ARG A 27 5.57 0.29 -12.13
C ARG A 27 6.53 -0.51 -13.01
N MET A 28 6.46 -1.84 -12.96
CA MET A 28 7.26 -2.73 -13.79
C MET A 28 6.91 -2.56 -15.27
N ARG A 29 5.62 -2.50 -15.61
CA ARG A 29 5.17 -2.29 -17.00
C ARG A 29 5.63 -0.96 -17.57
N ARG A 30 5.60 0.12 -16.76
CA ARG A 30 6.12 1.44 -17.15
C ARG A 30 7.61 1.40 -17.47
N ASN A 31 8.41 0.73 -16.63
CA ASN A 31 9.84 0.56 -16.89
C ASN A 31 10.11 -0.30 -18.13
N LYS A 32 9.28 -1.31 -18.41
CA LYS A 32 9.39 -2.10 -19.64
C LYS A 32 9.08 -1.26 -20.89
N GLY A 33 8.04 -0.44 -20.87
CA GLY A 33 7.69 0.45 -21.98
C GLY A 33 8.78 1.46 -22.31
N LEU A 34 9.44 2.05 -21.29
CA LEU A 34 10.57 2.97 -21.49
C LEU A 34 11.77 2.31 -22.19
N ARG A 35 11.96 0.99 -22.01
CA ARG A 35 13.02 0.24 -22.70
C ARG A 35 12.69 -0.01 -24.17
N THR A 36 11.42 -0.07 -24.54
CA THR A 36 10.96 -0.26 -25.92
C THR A 36 11.29 0.95 -26.81
N PHE A 37 11.37 2.16 -26.25
CA PHE A 37 11.72 3.38 -26.99
C PHE A 37 13.22 3.51 -27.33
N GLY A 38 14.03 2.49 -27.08
CA GLY A 38 15.31 2.29 -27.77
C GLY A 38 16.56 2.84 -27.06
N ASN A 39 16.53 4.03 -26.46
CA ASN A 39 17.72 4.55 -25.73
C ASN A 39 17.35 5.41 -24.51
N LEU A 40 17.49 4.82 -23.32
CA LEU A 40 17.25 5.52 -22.04
C LEU A 40 18.15 6.76 -21.88
N GLY A 41 19.35 6.77 -22.47
CA GLY A 41 20.28 7.89 -22.40
C GLY A 41 19.83 9.12 -23.20
N VAL A 42 19.04 8.94 -24.26
CA VAL A 42 18.43 10.05 -25.02
C VAL A 42 17.16 10.56 -24.36
N LEU A 43 16.44 9.66 -23.68
CA LEU A 43 15.18 9.95 -23.00
C LEU A 43 15.37 10.67 -21.65
N GLN A 44 16.45 10.38 -20.92
CA GLN A 44 16.73 10.97 -19.61
C GLN A 44 16.81 12.50 -19.63
N PRO A 45 17.54 13.14 -20.56
CA PRO A 45 17.61 14.61 -20.68
C PRO A 45 16.26 15.25 -20.99
N LEU A 46 15.37 14.54 -21.68
CA LEU A 46 14.02 15.01 -22.02
C LEU A 46 13.03 14.86 -20.85
N MET A 47 13.43 14.24 -19.74
CA MET A 47 12.61 14.03 -18.54
C MET A 47 13.22 14.65 -17.27
N PRO A 48 13.52 15.97 -17.24
CA PRO A 48 14.16 16.59 -16.08
C PRO A 48 13.31 16.55 -14.80
N TRP A 49 11.99 16.40 -14.92
CA TRP A 49 11.05 16.45 -13.80
C TRP A 49 10.59 15.08 -13.28
N VAL A 50 11.16 13.98 -13.80
CA VAL A 50 10.78 12.64 -13.36
C VAL A 50 11.40 12.31 -12.00
N SER A 51 10.61 12.37 -10.94
CA SER A 51 11.06 11.90 -9.63
C SER A 51 10.77 10.40 -9.49
N PRO A 52 11.79 9.53 -9.31
CA PRO A 52 11.58 8.11 -9.09
C PRO A 52 10.95 7.82 -7.72
N TYR A 53 11.09 8.75 -6.76
CA TYR A 53 10.65 8.60 -5.36
C TYR A 53 9.21 9.04 -5.10
N LYS A 54 8.68 10.01 -5.86
CA LYS A 54 7.31 10.53 -5.64
C LYS A 54 6.25 9.43 -5.68
N GLY A 55 6.37 8.49 -6.62
CA GLY A 55 5.40 7.39 -6.76
C GLY A 55 5.37 6.46 -5.54
N PRO A 56 6.49 5.81 -5.17
CA PRO A 56 6.54 4.90 -4.03
C PRO A 56 6.15 5.57 -2.71
N VAL A 57 6.58 6.81 -2.47
CA VAL A 57 6.24 7.52 -1.23
C VAL A 57 4.74 7.77 -1.13
N LYS A 58 4.12 8.25 -2.22
CA LYS A 58 2.68 8.52 -2.24
C LYS A 58 1.86 7.25 -1.93
N ILE A 59 2.14 6.14 -2.62
CA ILE A 59 1.38 4.90 -2.43
C ILE A 59 1.61 4.30 -1.03
N SER A 60 2.82 4.40 -0.48
CA SER A 60 3.09 3.89 0.87
C SER A 60 2.27 4.63 1.93
N ILE A 61 2.12 5.95 1.80
CA ILE A 61 1.30 6.75 2.71
C ILE A 61 -0.19 6.38 2.57
N GLU A 62 -0.69 6.25 1.34
CA GLU A 62 -2.08 5.84 1.08
C GLU A 62 -2.38 4.43 1.63
N LEU A 63 -1.46 3.47 1.45
CA LEU A 63 -1.58 2.11 1.97
C LEU A 63 -1.51 2.07 3.51
N ALA A 64 -0.64 2.86 4.12
CA ALA A 64 -0.57 2.98 5.58
C ALA A 64 -1.87 3.57 6.15
N ALA A 65 -2.39 4.63 5.52
CA ALA A 65 -3.67 5.23 5.89
C ALA A 65 -4.82 4.21 5.79
N LEU A 66 -4.88 3.45 4.69
CA LEU A 66 -5.87 2.38 4.52
C LEU A 66 -5.76 1.31 5.62
N ALA A 67 -4.55 0.86 5.92
CA ALA A 67 -4.31 -0.13 6.97
C ALA A 67 -4.79 0.38 8.35
N PHE A 68 -4.46 1.62 8.69
CA PHE A 68 -4.91 2.23 9.95
C PHE A 68 -6.43 2.39 10.02
N LEU A 69 -7.08 2.79 8.93
CA LEU A 69 -8.55 2.86 8.87
C LEU A 69 -9.19 1.49 9.07
N ILE A 70 -8.66 0.44 8.46
CA ILE A 70 -9.17 -0.94 8.65
C ILE A 70 -9.01 -1.39 10.10
N ILE A 71 -7.86 -1.11 10.71
CA ILE A 71 -7.61 -1.44 12.12
C ILE A 71 -8.56 -0.67 13.03
N ALA A 72 -8.75 0.64 12.80
CA ALA A 72 -9.68 1.46 13.55
C ALA A 72 -11.13 0.94 13.43
N LEU A 73 -11.53 0.52 12.22
CA LEU A 73 -12.85 -0.08 11.96
C LEU A 73 -13.06 -1.40 12.70
N ALA A 74 -12.02 -2.24 12.81
CA ALA A 74 -12.07 -3.49 13.57
C ALA A 74 -12.28 -3.27 15.08
N ARG A 75 -12.19 -2.01 15.55
CA ARG A 75 -12.42 -1.56 16.92
C ARG A 75 -11.59 -2.40 17.92
N PRO A 76 -10.27 -2.15 17.99
CA PRO A 76 -9.42 -2.85 18.95
C PRO A 76 -9.85 -2.48 20.36
N TRP A 77 -10.12 -3.48 21.18
CA TRP A 77 -10.44 -3.33 22.59
C TRP A 77 -9.44 -4.17 23.39
N GLY A 78 -8.77 -3.51 24.32
CA GLY A 78 -7.87 -4.15 25.26
C GLY A 78 -8.43 -3.97 26.66
N GLY A 79 -8.62 -5.07 27.38
CA GLY A 79 -8.72 -5.00 28.85
C GLY A 79 -10.05 -5.38 29.51
N VAL A 80 -11.05 -5.91 28.81
CA VAL A 80 -12.18 -6.56 29.52
C VAL A 80 -11.85 -8.04 29.67
N LYS A 81 -11.21 -8.40 30.78
CA LYS A 81 -11.37 -9.76 31.31
C LYS A 81 -12.83 -9.85 31.75
N ASP A 82 -13.64 -10.61 31.03
CA ASP A 82 -14.82 -11.18 31.66
C ASP A 82 -14.32 -12.20 32.68
N GLU A 83 -14.07 -11.73 33.89
CA GLU A 83 -13.96 -12.58 35.08
C GLU A 83 -15.35 -13.11 35.40
N LYS A 84 -15.88 -14.00 34.57
CA LYS A 84 -17.05 -14.82 34.88
C LYS A 84 -16.84 -16.26 34.44
N ASN A 85 -16.17 -16.98 35.35
CA ASN A 85 -16.40 -18.35 35.85
C ASN A 85 -15.08 -19.06 36.11
#